data_AF-A0A7S2UC52-F1
#
_entry.id   AF-A0A7S2UC52-F1
#
_cell.length_a   1.000
_cell.length_b   1.000
_cell.length_c   1.000
_cell.angle_alpha   90.00
_cell.angle_beta   90.00
_cell.angle_gamma   90.00
#
_symmetry.space_group_name_H-M   'P 1'
#
loop_
_entity.id
_entity.type
_entity.pdbx_description
1 polymer ?
#
loop_
_entity_poly.entity_id
_entity_poly.type
_entity_poly.pdbx_seq_one_letter_code
_entity_poly.pdbx_strand_id
1 'polypeptide(L)'
;QDVIGVDVLWYRRDAERGWQYNPSEPGCTQTPEPSLGIEKYIPELYERVGSKERSVPILWDKQTKTIVSNESAEIMRMMNDAFGEFSSVASSPTTPLNL
;
A
#
# COMPACT_ATOMS: atom_id res chain seq x y z
N GLN A 1 1.55 -16.25 -10.39
CA GLN A 1 0.33 -15.68 -9.78
C GLN A 1 0.80 -14.47 -8.99
N ASP A 2 0.22 -13.29 -9.23
CA ASP A 2 0.59 -12.10 -8.46
C ASP A 2 0.00 -12.23 -7.05
N VAL A 3 0.87 -12.13 -6.05
CA VAL A 3 0.49 -12.35 -4.64
C VAL A 3 0.11 -11.02 -3.98
N ILE A 4 0.65 -9.91 -4.46
CA ILE A 4 0.41 -8.56 -3.95
C ILE A 4 -0.07 -7.69 -5.11
N GLY A 5 -1.29 -7.17 -5.02
CA GLY A 5 -1.80 -6.17 -5.95
C GLY A 5 -1.22 -4.78 -5.66
N VAL A 6 -1.09 -3.95 -6.69
CA VAL A 6 -0.57 -2.58 -6.57
C VAL A 6 -1.59 -1.60 -7.12
N ASP A 7 -1.84 -0.56 -6.34
CA ASP A 7 -2.64 0.59 -6.73
C ASP A 7 -1.73 1.81 -6.91
N VAL A 8 -1.97 2.57 -7.99
CA VAL A 8 -1.15 3.70 -8.40
C VAL A 8 -1.99 4.96 -8.36
N LEU A 9 -1.59 5.88 -7.47
CA LEU A 9 -2.27 7.16 -7.28
C LEU A 9 -1.81 8.18 -8.31
N TRP A 10 -2.59 9.24 -8.47
CA TRP A 10 -2.19 10.35 -9.31
C TRP A 10 -0.99 11.10 -8.72
N TYR A 11 0.04 11.30 -9.53
CA TYR A 11 1.29 11.96 -9.12
C TYR A 11 1.07 13.41 -8.67
N ARG A 12 -0.01 14.07 -9.12
CA ARG A 12 -0.36 15.43 -8.68
C ARG A 12 -1.11 15.37 -7.35
N ARG A 13 -0.41 15.61 -6.26
CA ARG A 13 -0.99 15.72 -4.94
C ARG A 13 -1.91 16.95 -4.84
N ASP A 14 -3.16 16.74 -4.45
CA ASP A 14 -4.08 17.81 -4.09
C ASP A 14 -3.52 18.57 -2.87
N ALA A 15 -3.45 19.90 -2.94
CA ALA A 15 -2.83 20.71 -1.91
C ALA A 15 -3.55 20.61 -0.56
N GLU A 16 -4.89 20.46 -0.59
CA GLU A 16 -5.73 20.43 0.61
C GLU A 16 -6.01 18.98 1.04
N ARG A 17 -6.34 18.13 0.06
CA ARG A 17 -6.83 16.77 0.31
C ARG A 17 -5.77 15.68 0.18
N GLY A 18 -4.57 15.99 -0.31
CA GLY A 18 -3.47 15.04 -0.39
C GLY A 18 -3.57 14.10 -1.60
N TRP A 19 -3.15 12.84 -1.43
CA TRP A 19 -3.09 11.87 -2.52
C TRP A 19 -4.45 11.33 -2.93
N GLN A 20 -4.62 11.05 -4.23
CA GLN A 20 -5.90 10.64 -4.81
C GLN A 20 -5.78 9.60 -5.91
N TYR A 21 -6.81 8.76 -6.02
CA TYR A 21 -7.08 7.96 -7.20
C TYR A 21 -7.59 8.87 -8.33
N ASN A 22 -7.14 8.61 -9.56
CA ASN A 22 -7.62 9.33 -10.75
C ASN A 22 -7.53 8.44 -12.00
N PRO A 23 -8.50 7.52 -12.22
CA PRO A 23 -8.44 6.58 -13.35
C PRO A 23 -8.51 7.24 -14.74
N SER A 24 -8.86 8.54 -14.81
CA SER A 24 -8.81 9.31 -16.06
C SER A 24 -7.38 9.64 -16.49
N GLU A 25 -6.41 9.55 -15.58
CA GLU A 25 -5.00 9.84 -15.85
C GLU A 25 -4.25 8.55 -16.21
N PRO A 26 -3.41 8.55 -17.26
CA PRO A 26 -2.69 7.35 -17.67
C PRO A 26 -1.86 6.73 -16.55
N GLY A 27 -2.03 5.42 -16.33
CA GLY A 27 -1.28 4.64 -15.35
C GLY A 27 -1.80 4.74 -13.91
N CYS A 28 -2.83 5.55 -13.63
CA CYS A 28 -3.45 5.63 -12.31
C CYS A 28 -4.57 4.59 -12.18
N THR A 29 -4.75 4.05 -10.98
CA THR A 29 -5.82 3.08 -10.70
C THR A 29 -7.10 3.77 -10.21
N GLN A 30 -8.23 3.06 -10.36
CA GLN A 30 -9.45 3.41 -9.64
C GLN A 30 -9.32 2.99 -8.17
N THR A 31 -10.19 3.51 -7.31
CA THR A 31 -10.30 2.97 -5.95
C THR A 31 -10.62 1.47 -6.01
N PRO A 32 -9.80 0.60 -5.40
CA PRO A 32 -9.91 -0.86 -5.55
C PRO A 32 -11.11 -1.45 -4.80
N GLU A 33 -11.67 -0.70 -3.85
CA GLU A 33 -12.67 -1.18 -2.90
C GLU A 33 -13.85 -0.21 -2.76
N PRO A 34 -14.76 -0.14 -3.75
CA PRO A 34 -15.96 0.69 -3.69
C PRO A 34 -16.84 0.40 -2.47
N SER A 35 -16.78 -0.84 -1.96
CA SER A 35 -17.49 -1.27 -0.74
C SER A 35 -17.09 -0.48 0.51
N LEU A 36 -15.95 0.21 0.46
CA LEU A 36 -15.46 1.03 1.57
C LEU A 36 -16.10 2.42 1.60
N GLY A 37 -16.82 2.85 0.55
CA GLY A 37 -17.32 4.23 0.43
C GLY A 37 -16.20 5.26 0.30
N ILE A 38 -14.98 4.81 -0.01
CA ILE A 38 -13.84 5.67 -0.33
C ILE A 38 -13.97 5.96 -1.82
N GLU A 39 -14.20 7.21 -2.16
CA GLU A 39 -14.45 7.58 -3.54
C GLU A 39 -13.16 7.98 -4.24
N LYS A 40 -12.23 8.65 -3.53
CA LYS A 40 -11.13 9.30 -4.23
C LYS A 40 -9.83 9.52 -3.46
N TYR A 41 -9.83 9.82 -2.16
CA TYR A 41 -8.63 10.35 -1.49
C TYR A 41 -8.07 9.42 -0.41
N ILE A 42 -6.74 9.37 -0.29
CA ILE A 42 -6.04 8.53 0.71
C ILE A 42 -6.38 8.89 2.16
N PRO A 43 -6.56 10.17 2.56
CA PRO A 43 -7.00 10.47 3.92
C PRO A 43 -8.34 9.83 4.29
N GLU A 44 -9.26 9.61 3.34
CA GLU A 44 -10.53 8.90 3.58
C GLU A 44 -10.28 7.45 4.02
N LEU A 45 -9.23 6.81 3.50
CA LEU A 45 -8.80 5.47 3.90
C LEU A 45 -8.25 5.45 5.34
N TYR A 46 -7.43 6.43 5.69
CA TYR A 46 -6.89 6.56 7.04
C TYR A 46 -7.96 6.89 8.08
N GLU A 47 -8.90 7.78 7.74
CA GLU A 47 -10.01 8.16 8.61
C GLU A 47 -10.88 6.95 8.99
N ARG A 48 -11.08 6.02 8.05
CA ARG A 48 -11.82 4.77 8.28
C ARG A 48 -11.21 3.90 9.39
N VAL A 49 -9.87 3.92 9.52
CA VAL A 49 -9.14 3.18 10.56
C VAL A 49 -8.79 4.06 11.76
N GLY A 50 -9.41 5.25 11.88
CA GLY A 50 -9.22 6.18 13.00
C GLY A 50 -7.88 6.92 12.98
N SER A 51 -7.21 7.00 11.83
CA SER A 51 -5.92 7.67 11.66
C SER A 51 -6.08 9.02 10.94
N LYS A 52 -5.21 9.98 11.27
CA LYS A 52 -5.11 11.28 10.59
C LYS A 52 -3.94 11.35 9.61
N GLU A 53 -3.22 10.25 9.44
CA GLU A 53 -2.11 10.14 8.52
C GLU A 53 -2.56 10.33 7.07
N ARG A 54 -1.61 10.68 6.21
CA ARG A 54 -1.86 10.99 4.78
C ARG A 54 -0.75 10.51 3.86
N SER A 55 0.13 9.65 4.37
CA SER A 55 1.34 9.20 3.68
C SER A 55 1.09 7.98 2.80
N VAL A 56 2.01 7.80 1.86
CA VAL A 56 2.22 6.57 1.08
C VAL A 56 3.69 6.16 1.26
N PRO A 57 4.05 4.87 1.10
CA PRO A 57 3.21 3.73 0.69
C PRO A 57 2.21 3.27 1.77
N ILE A 58 1.22 2.46 1.36
CA ILE A 58 0.25 1.81 2.26
C ILE A 58 0.21 0.33 1.93
N LEU A 59 0.46 -0.52 2.93
CA LEU A 59 0.16 -1.94 2.86
C LEU A 59 -1.25 -2.15 3.42
N TRP A 60 -2.16 -2.58 2.55
CA TRP A 60 -3.58 -2.74 2.85
C TRP A 60 -3.96 -4.22 2.94
N ASP A 61 -4.66 -4.61 4.00
CA ASP A 61 -5.28 -5.93 4.10
C ASP A 61 -6.71 -5.88 3.54
N LYS A 62 -6.92 -6.55 2.40
CA LYS A 62 -8.23 -6.67 1.75
C LYS A 62 -9.23 -7.53 2.54
N GLN A 63 -8.76 -8.44 3.39
CA GLN A 63 -9.64 -9.33 4.17
C GLN A 63 -10.22 -8.61 5.39
N THR A 64 -9.35 -8.01 6.21
CA THR A 64 -9.79 -7.30 7.42
C THR A 64 -10.13 -5.84 7.18
N LYS A 65 -9.89 -5.33 5.97
CA LYS A 65 -10.19 -3.96 5.54
C LYS A 65 -9.50 -2.92 6.44
N THR A 66 -8.21 -3.11 6.68
CA THR A 66 -7.39 -2.22 7.52
C THR A 66 -6.00 -1.96 6.91
N ILE A 67 -5.34 -0.91 7.40
CA ILE A 67 -3.94 -0.62 7.07
C ILE A 67 -3.04 -1.50 7.94
N VAL A 68 -2.22 -2.32 7.31
CA VAL A 68 -1.21 -3.16 7.98
C VAL A 68 -0.01 -2.30 8.39
N SER A 69 0.50 -1.50 7.45
CA SER A 69 1.61 -0.58 7.69
C SER A 69 1.60 0.57 6.69
N ASN A 70 2.10 1.73 7.11
CA ASN A 70 2.43 2.86 6.25
C ASN A 70 3.92 3.26 6.35
N GLU A 71 4.74 2.44 7.01
CA GLU A 71 6.19 2.65 7.10
C GLU A 71 6.89 1.82 6.03
N SER A 72 7.48 2.52 5.06
CA SER A 72 8.16 1.92 3.91
C SER A 72 9.24 0.91 4.29
N ALA A 73 10.04 1.17 5.32
CA ALA A 73 11.12 0.28 5.74
C ALA A 73 10.59 -1.05 6.30
N GLU A 74 9.49 -0.98 7.07
CA GLU A 74 8.83 -2.16 7.63
C GLU A 74 8.11 -2.97 6.55
N ILE A 75 7.44 -2.29 5.61
CA ILE A 75 6.81 -2.95 4.45
C ILE A 75 7.86 -3.75 3.65
N MET A 76 9.03 -3.17 3.39
CA MET A 76 10.11 -3.86 2.68
C MET A 76 10.62 -5.10 3.42
N ARG A 77 10.75 -5.03 4.76
CA ARG A 77 11.14 -6.18 5.59
C ARG A 77 10.08 -7.29 5.54
N MET A 78 8.81 -6.94 5.71
CA MET A 78 7.69 -7.88 5.59
C MET A 78 7.66 -8.56 4.23
N MET A 79 7.91 -7.81 3.14
CA MET A 79 7.98 -8.37 1.78
C MET A 79 9.11 -9.39 1.64
N ASN A 80 10.31 -9.07 2.15
CA ASN A 80 11.45 -9.98 2.08
C ASN A 80 11.23 -11.27 2.87
N ASP A 81 10.64 -11.17 4.07
CA ASP A 81 10.53 -12.31 4.97
C ASP A 81 9.30 -13.18 4.65
N ALA A 82 8.14 -12.58 4.37
CA ALA A 82 6.88 -13.31 4.22
C ALA A 82 6.62 -13.84 2.80
N PHE A 83 7.27 -13.27 1.77
CA PHE A 83 7.00 -13.61 0.37
C PHE A 83 8.20 -14.21 -0.37
N GLY A 84 9.26 -14.58 0.35
CA GLY A 84 10.45 -15.22 -0.24
C GLY A 84 10.12 -16.45 -1.10
N GLU A 85 9.17 -17.28 -0.66
CA GLU A 85 8.70 -18.48 -1.37
C GLU A 85 8.04 -18.18 -2.73
N PHE A 86 7.53 -16.97 -2.93
CA PHE A 86 6.90 -16.56 -4.18
C PHE A 86 7.87 -15.82 -5.12
N SER A 87 9.11 -15.59 -4.69
CA SER A 87 10.13 -14.95 -5.50
C SER A 87 10.84 -15.95 -6.40
N SER A 88 11.23 -15.52 -7.60
CA SER A 88 11.95 -16.37 -8.57
C SER A 88 13.45 -16.49 -8.27
N VAL A 89 13.94 -15.72 -7.29
CA VAL A 89 15.31 -15.73 -6.83
C VAL A 89 15.33 -16.54 -5.54
N ALA A 90 16.18 -17.56 -5.45
CA ALA A 90 16.32 -18.32 -4.22
C ALA A 90 16.59 -17.35 -3.05
N SER A 91 15.72 -17.35 -2.05
CA SER A 91 15.92 -16.61 -0.81
C SER A 91 17.26 -17.07 -0.23
N SER A 92 18.29 -16.23 -0.36
CA SER A 92 19.57 -16.51 0.29
C SER A 92 19.30 -16.49 1.79
N PRO A 93 19.76 -17.49 2.57
CA PRO A 93 19.55 -17.48 4.00
C PRO A 93 20.08 -16.16 4.54
N THR A 94 19.20 -15.41 5.21
CA THR A 94 19.54 -14.14 5.84
C THR A 94 20.64 -14.42 6.84
N THR A 95 21.88 -14.07 6.49
CA THR A 95 22.99 -14.08 7.46
C THR A 95 22.59 -13.11 8.56
N PRO A 96 22.43 -13.55 9.82
CA PRO A 96 22.16 -12.62 10.89
C PRO A 96 23.33 -11.63 10.96
N LEU A 97 23.02 -10.34 10.87
CA LEU A 97 23.97 -9.28 11.17
C LEU A 97 24.28 -9.37 12.66
N ASN A 98 25.32 -10.12 13.01
CA ASN A 98 25.99 -9.93 14.29
C ASN A 98 26.65 -8.55 14.25
N LEU A 99 26.09 -7.64 15.06
CA LEU A 99 26.74 -6.39 15.47
C LEU A 99 27.93 -6.68 16.37
#